data_AF-A0A8J8TPE4-F1
#
_entry.id   AF-A0A8J8TPE4-F1
#
_cell.length_a   1.000
_cell.length_b   1.000
_cell.length_c   1.000
_cell.angle_alpha   90.00
_cell.angle_beta   90.00
_cell.angle_gamma   90.00
#
_symmetry.space_group_name_H-M   'P 1'
#
loop_
_entity.id
_entity.type
_entity.pdbx_description
1 polymer ?
#
loop_
_entity_poly.entity_id
_entity_poly.type
_entity_poly.pdbx_seq_one_letter_code
_entity_poly.pdbx_strand_id
1 'polypeptide(L)'
;MGPYKSFNLNYVLSEEERREIAVDDLPGPLRNLFRNKDDVNEAQALLRRIQGELRTDPGMNAFLALDVDVDTDDVDAVTQSIEYTRCSNATAFVVPFLGHNFGVGEEAGSILENLAKTHGDRLVFVHEDDVTSAMIRSAKVRWDLRIETYETERELVDTLRRFAGEIMQRERRGNLDRFG
;
A
#
# COMPACT_ATOMS: atom_id res chain seq x y z
N MET A 1 3.34 -1.21 -5.75
CA MET A 1 4.77 -1.57 -5.56
C MET A 1 5.14 -2.83 -6.37
N GLY A 2 6.32 -2.83 -7.02
CA GLY A 2 6.91 -3.89 -7.88
C GLY A 2 7.21 -5.22 -7.19
N PRO A 3 7.57 -6.30 -7.92
CA PRO A 3 7.41 -7.67 -7.45
C PRO A 3 8.64 -8.18 -6.67
N TYR A 4 8.70 -7.86 -5.38
CA TYR A 4 9.59 -8.59 -4.47
C TYR A 4 8.85 -9.81 -3.92
N LYS A 5 9.33 -11.01 -4.29
CA LYS A 5 8.74 -12.29 -3.87
C LYS A 5 8.76 -12.41 -2.35
N SER A 6 7.59 -12.40 -1.73
CA SER A 6 7.43 -12.83 -0.34
C SER A 6 7.85 -14.30 -0.17
N PHE A 7 8.30 -14.66 1.03
CA PHE A 7 8.48 -16.07 1.41
C PHE A 7 7.13 -16.77 1.34
N ASN A 8 6.96 -17.58 0.30
CA ASN A 8 5.72 -18.27 -0.03
C ASN A 8 6.08 -19.73 -0.26
N LEU A 9 5.35 -20.64 0.37
CA LEU A 9 5.61 -22.08 0.23
C LEU A 9 5.33 -22.55 -1.20
N ASN A 10 4.57 -21.78 -1.99
CA ASN A 10 4.43 -21.96 -3.44
C ASN A 10 5.70 -21.66 -4.25
N TYR A 11 6.76 -21.12 -3.66
CA TYR A 11 8.04 -20.94 -4.35
C TYR A 11 9.11 -21.94 -3.88
N VAL A 12 8.81 -22.69 -2.81
CA VAL A 12 9.74 -23.62 -2.17
C VAL A 12 9.33 -25.08 -2.41
N LEU A 13 8.03 -25.35 -2.44
CA LEU A 13 7.47 -26.69 -2.64
C LEU A 13 7.20 -26.96 -4.12
N SER A 14 7.53 -28.15 -4.60
CA SER A 14 7.13 -28.66 -5.91
C SER A 14 5.60 -28.80 -6.02
N GLU A 15 5.10 -28.93 -7.25
CA GLU A 15 3.66 -29.09 -7.49
C GLU A 15 3.11 -30.38 -6.86
N GLU A 16 3.94 -31.41 -6.78
CA GLU A 16 3.62 -32.71 -6.16
C GLU A 16 3.52 -32.58 -4.63
N GLU A 17 4.49 -31.94 -3.98
CA GLU A 17 4.48 -31.68 -2.53
C GLU A 17 3.30 -30.80 -2.08
N ARG A 18 2.80 -29.92 -2.95
CA ARG A 18 1.63 -29.08 -2.64
C ARG A 18 0.31 -29.84 -2.69
N ARG A 19 0.16 -30.82 -3.59
CA ARG A 19 -1.07 -31.63 -3.68
C ARG A 19 -1.27 -32.51 -2.45
N GLU A 20 -0.19 -32.80 -1.73
CA GLU A 20 -0.22 -33.56 -0.47
C GLU A 20 -0.63 -32.71 0.74
N ILE A 21 -0.67 -31.38 0.59
CA ILE A 21 -1.03 -30.45 1.67
C ILE A 21 -2.49 -30.04 1.52
N ALA A 22 -3.33 -30.47 2.47
CA ALA A 22 -4.69 -29.97 2.62
C ALA A 22 -4.65 -28.51 3.15
N VAL A 23 -4.47 -27.54 2.25
CA VAL A 23 -4.39 -26.12 2.60
C VAL A 23 -5.64 -25.67 3.37
N ASP A 24 -6.80 -26.19 3.01
CA ASP A 24 -8.08 -25.92 3.69
C ASP A 24 -8.18 -26.47 5.12
N ASP A 25 -7.21 -27.24 5.59
CA ASP A 25 -7.12 -27.74 6.96
C ASP A 25 -6.06 -27.01 7.80
N LEU A 26 -5.26 -26.13 7.19
CA LEU A 26 -4.23 -25.39 7.92
C LEU A 26 -4.84 -24.32 8.84
N PRO A 27 -4.17 -23.92 9.93
CA PRO A 27 -4.49 -22.71 10.66
C PRO A 27 -4.44 -21.48 9.75
N GLY A 28 -5.33 -20.50 9.96
CA GLY A 28 -5.46 -19.30 9.10
C GLY A 28 -4.13 -18.62 8.73
N PRO A 29 -3.20 -18.37 9.68
CA PRO A 29 -1.89 -17.79 9.37
C PRO A 29 -1.02 -18.64 8.42
N LEU A 30 -1.17 -19.97 8.45
CA LEU A 30 -0.43 -20.90 7.58
C LEU A 30 -1.10 -21.04 6.21
N ARG A 31 -2.43 -20.93 6.11
CA ARG A 31 -3.13 -20.84 4.80
C ARG A 31 -2.62 -19.69 3.95
N ASN A 32 -2.32 -18.57 4.60
CA ASN A 32 -1.83 -17.35 3.95
C ASN A 32 -0.44 -17.53 3.29
N LEU A 33 0.31 -18.60 3.63
CA LEU A 33 1.59 -18.94 3.03
C LEU A 33 1.47 -19.74 1.72
N PHE A 34 0.25 -20.12 1.30
CA PHE A 34 -0.06 -20.91 0.11
C PHE A 34 -0.88 -20.13 -0.95
N ARG A 35 -1.07 -18.82 -0.76
CA ARG A 35 -1.80 -17.96 -1.71
C ARG A 35 -0.92 -17.54 -2.90
N ASN A 36 -1.49 -17.47 -4.12
CA ASN A 36 -0.82 -17.65 -5.42
C ASN A 36 -0.58 -16.33 -6.16
N LYS A 37 0.14 -16.37 -7.30
CA LYS A 37 0.33 -15.28 -8.28
C LYS A 37 -0.98 -14.58 -8.68
N ASP A 38 -2.11 -15.29 -8.60
CA ASP A 38 -3.43 -14.77 -8.91
C ASP A 38 -3.89 -13.69 -7.91
N ASP A 39 -3.58 -13.85 -6.63
CA ASP A 39 -3.89 -12.85 -5.60
C ASP A 39 -3.09 -11.54 -5.82
N VAL A 40 -1.86 -11.67 -6.36
CA VAL A 40 -1.01 -10.52 -6.72
C VAL A 40 -1.61 -9.74 -7.89
N ASN A 41 -2.07 -10.46 -8.91
CA ASN A 41 -2.74 -9.87 -10.06
C ASN A 41 -4.05 -9.20 -9.64
N GLU A 42 -4.80 -9.79 -8.71
CA GLU A 42 -6.03 -9.23 -8.18
C GLU A 42 -5.78 -7.95 -7.37
N ALA A 43 -4.78 -7.94 -6.48
CA ALA A 43 -4.38 -6.75 -5.74
C ALA A 43 -3.92 -5.62 -6.67
N GLN A 44 -3.14 -5.94 -7.71
CA GLN A 44 -2.74 -4.96 -8.71
C GLN A 44 -3.95 -4.45 -9.51
N ALA A 45 -4.87 -5.34 -9.90
CA ALA A 45 -6.08 -4.96 -10.61
C ALA A 45 -6.97 -4.03 -9.76
N LEU A 46 -7.10 -4.30 -8.47
CA LEU A 46 -7.81 -3.44 -7.51
C LEU A 46 -7.18 -2.04 -7.47
N LEU A 47 -5.86 -1.93 -7.28
CA LEU A 47 -5.17 -0.65 -7.26
C LEU A 47 -5.34 0.15 -8.56
N ARG A 48 -5.34 -0.53 -9.71
CA ARG A 48 -5.58 0.10 -11.03
C ARG A 48 -7.00 0.63 -11.17
N ARG A 49 -8.00 -0.09 -10.66
CA ARG A 49 -9.40 0.39 -10.66
C ARG A 49 -9.56 1.63 -9.79
N ILE A 50 -9.04 1.58 -8.56
CA ILE A 50 -9.06 2.73 -7.63
C ILE A 50 -8.37 3.95 -8.24
N GLN A 51 -7.21 3.77 -8.86
CA GLN A 51 -6.52 4.84 -9.58
C GLN A 51 -7.42 5.44 -10.67
N GLY A 52 -8.05 4.59 -11.49
CA GLY A 52 -8.98 5.01 -12.53
C GLY A 52 -10.16 5.83 -11.97
N GLU A 53 -10.73 5.39 -10.84
CA GLU A 53 -11.81 6.11 -10.17
C GLU A 53 -11.37 7.48 -9.67
N LEU A 54 -10.23 7.58 -8.96
CA LEU A 54 -9.69 8.84 -8.45
C LEU A 54 -9.36 9.82 -9.58
N ARG A 55 -8.86 9.32 -10.72
CA ARG A 55 -8.60 10.11 -11.93
C ARG A 55 -9.86 10.57 -12.64
N THR A 56 -10.95 9.81 -12.57
CA THR A 56 -12.20 10.15 -13.26
C THR A 56 -13.02 11.14 -12.43
N ASP A 57 -13.17 10.88 -11.13
CA ASP A 57 -13.89 11.73 -10.18
C ASP A 57 -13.20 11.57 -8.81
N PRO A 58 -12.55 12.60 -8.25
CA PRO A 58 -12.73 14.02 -8.57
C PRO A 58 -11.76 14.61 -9.60
N GLY A 59 -11.06 13.80 -10.40
CA GLY A 59 -10.10 14.32 -11.39
C GLY A 59 -8.68 14.45 -10.86
N MET A 60 -8.29 13.61 -9.90
CA MET A 60 -6.96 13.66 -9.28
C MET A 60 -5.89 13.12 -10.23
N ASN A 61 -4.68 13.66 -10.14
CA ASN A 61 -3.51 13.07 -10.80
C ASN A 61 -2.95 11.90 -9.97
N ALA A 62 -3.71 10.80 -9.87
CA ALA A 62 -3.34 9.64 -9.06
C ALA A 62 -2.31 8.76 -9.79
N PHE A 63 -1.30 8.25 -9.09
CA PHE A 63 -0.28 7.35 -9.62
C PHE A 63 -0.10 6.15 -8.70
N LEU A 64 0.14 4.97 -9.29
CA LEU A 64 0.65 3.85 -8.53
C LEU A 64 2.17 3.85 -8.68
N ALA A 65 2.90 3.59 -7.59
CA ALA A 65 4.33 3.40 -7.66
C ALA A 65 4.76 2.18 -8.51
N LEU A 66 3.81 1.33 -8.93
CA LEU A 66 4.01 0.27 -9.94
C LEU A 66 3.97 0.76 -11.39
N ASP A 67 3.37 1.91 -11.65
CA ASP A 67 3.14 2.40 -13.02
C ASP A 67 4.38 3.05 -13.63
N VAL A 68 5.41 3.24 -12.81
CA VAL A 68 6.63 3.90 -13.23
C VAL A 68 7.55 2.82 -13.79
N ASP A 69 7.57 2.71 -15.11
CA ASP A 69 8.50 1.88 -15.88
C ASP A 69 9.90 2.50 -15.80
N VAL A 70 10.52 2.42 -14.62
CA VAL A 70 11.88 2.88 -14.36
C VAL A 70 12.75 1.66 -14.15
N ASP A 71 13.86 1.65 -14.88
CA ASP A 71 14.89 0.63 -14.72
C ASP A 71 15.46 0.69 -13.30
N THR A 72 15.14 -0.33 -12.50
CA THR A 72 15.63 -0.44 -11.12
C THR A 72 17.13 -0.70 -11.05
N ASP A 73 17.80 -0.95 -12.19
CA ASP A 73 19.25 -1.03 -12.26
C ASP A 73 19.92 0.37 -12.09
N ASP A 74 19.18 1.46 -12.38
CA ASP A 74 19.68 2.84 -12.28
C ASP A 74 19.25 3.55 -10.98
N VAL A 75 18.04 3.29 -10.47
CA VAL A 75 17.51 3.90 -9.24
C VAL A 75 16.79 2.86 -8.40
N ASP A 76 17.19 2.72 -7.14
CA ASP A 76 16.53 1.84 -6.19
C ASP A 76 15.05 2.26 -5.96
N ALA A 77 14.15 1.27 -5.91
CA ALA A 77 12.71 1.47 -5.78
C ALA A 77 12.30 2.25 -4.52
N VAL A 78 13.07 2.15 -3.43
CA VAL A 78 12.81 2.86 -2.17
C VAL A 78 13.12 4.34 -2.34
N THR A 79 14.30 4.69 -2.87
CA THR A 79 14.68 6.09 -3.17
C THR A 79 13.64 6.75 -4.06
N GLN A 80 13.21 6.05 -5.11
CA GLN A 80 12.15 6.53 -5.98
C GLN A 80 10.86 6.81 -5.21
N SER A 81 10.41 5.86 -4.39
CA SER A 81 9.16 5.99 -3.63
C SER A 81 9.19 7.17 -2.65
N ILE A 82 10.36 7.45 -2.08
CA ILE A 82 10.60 8.65 -1.25
C ILE A 82 10.44 9.93 -2.08
N GLU A 83 11.06 10.04 -3.25
CA GLU A 83 10.95 11.25 -4.08
C GLU A 83 9.53 11.46 -4.60
N TYR A 84 8.84 10.40 -5.04
CA TYR A 84 7.43 10.48 -5.42
C TYR A 84 6.55 10.96 -4.27
N THR A 85 6.80 10.46 -3.06
CA THR A 85 6.06 10.89 -1.87
C THR A 85 6.32 12.36 -1.56
N ARG A 86 7.58 12.83 -1.70
CA ARG A 86 7.93 14.26 -1.52
C ARG A 86 7.20 15.18 -2.50
N CYS A 87 7.03 14.73 -3.73
CA CYS A 87 6.34 15.53 -4.77
C CYS A 87 4.82 15.38 -4.74
N SER A 88 4.27 14.45 -3.94
CA SER A 88 2.83 14.18 -3.89
C SER A 88 2.15 15.03 -2.83
N ASN A 89 0.99 15.62 -3.14
CA ASN A 89 0.19 16.31 -2.13
C ASN A 89 -0.30 15.34 -1.06
N ALA A 90 -0.68 14.12 -1.45
CA ALA A 90 -1.16 13.08 -0.54
C ALA A 90 -0.60 11.73 -0.99
N THR A 91 -0.18 10.90 -0.03
CA THR A 91 0.31 9.54 -0.28
C THR A 91 -0.46 8.56 0.58
N ALA A 92 -0.94 7.48 -0.04
CA ALA A 92 -1.67 6.42 0.64
C ALA A 92 -0.95 5.08 0.47
N PHE A 93 -0.68 4.40 1.58
CA PHE A 93 -0.22 3.02 1.61
C PHE A 93 -1.44 2.11 1.71
N VAL A 94 -1.79 1.45 0.61
CA VAL A 94 -2.95 0.56 0.55
C VAL A 94 -2.52 -0.89 0.73
N VAL A 95 -3.11 -1.59 1.70
CA VAL A 95 -2.82 -2.99 2.02
C VAL A 95 -4.07 -3.85 1.84
N PRO A 96 -4.20 -4.50 0.67
CA PRO A 96 -5.41 -5.23 0.31
C PRO A 96 -5.44 -6.71 0.69
N PHE A 97 -4.41 -7.27 1.32
CA PHE A 97 -4.44 -8.67 1.79
C PHE A 97 -3.30 -9.01 2.76
N LEU A 98 -3.48 -9.99 3.66
CA LEU A 98 -2.47 -10.48 4.62
C LEU A 98 -1.61 -11.62 4.03
N GLY A 99 -0.42 -11.30 3.51
CA GLY A 99 0.54 -12.30 3.01
C GLY A 99 1.56 -11.78 2.00
N HIS A 100 1.31 -10.60 1.47
CA HIS A 100 2.16 -9.95 0.46
C HIS A 100 2.81 -8.64 0.95
N ASN A 101 2.80 -8.42 2.26
CA ASN A 101 2.99 -7.10 2.88
C ASN A 101 4.42 -6.80 3.31
N PHE A 102 5.38 -7.66 2.99
CA PHE A 102 6.78 -7.41 3.35
C PHE A 102 7.34 -6.22 2.57
N GLY A 103 7.08 -6.13 1.25
CA GLY A 103 7.53 -5.00 0.42
C GLY A 103 6.88 -3.67 0.83
N VAL A 104 5.54 -3.63 0.96
CA VAL A 104 4.82 -2.41 1.37
C VAL A 104 5.22 -1.98 2.78
N GLY A 105 5.47 -2.93 3.70
CA GLY A 105 5.88 -2.61 5.07
C GLY A 105 7.30 -2.03 5.17
N GLU A 106 8.24 -2.56 4.38
CA GLU A 106 9.61 -2.07 4.31
C GLU A 106 9.66 -0.68 3.65
N GLU A 107 9.00 -0.51 2.50
CA GLU A 107 8.93 0.77 1.80
C GLU A 107 8.18 1.84 2.60
N ALA A 108 7.05 1.48 3.22
CA ALA A 108 6.34 2.37 4.13
C ALA A 108 7.24 2.76 5.30
N GLY A 109 7.99 1.81 5.86
CA GLY A 109 9.00 2.08 6.89
C GLY A 109 10.02 3.11 6.44
N SER A 110 10.67 2.89 5.29
CA SER A 110 11.68 3.80 4.74
C SER A 110 11.12 5.19 4.43
N ILE A 111 9.91 5.28 3.87
CA ILE A 111 9.24 6.57 3.62
C ILE A 111 8.94 7.28 4.94
N LEU A 112 8.39 6.57 5.94
CA LEU A 112 8.07 7.16 7.24
C LEU A 112 9.34 7.63 7.96
N GLU A 113 10.43 6.88 7.89
CA GLU A 113 11.71 7.28 8.48
C GLU A 113 12.26 8.58 7.86
N ASN A 114 12.05 8.78 6.56
CA ASN A 114 12.54 9.96 5.86
C ASN A 114 11.59 11.16 5.91
N LEU A 115 10.27 10.92 5.88
CA LEU A 115 9.28 11.94 5.59
C LEU A 115 8.24 12.15 6.70
N ALA A 116 8.08 11.28 7.69
CA ALA A 116 7.02 11.44 8.70
C ALA A 116 7.10 12.80 9.43
N LYS A 117 8.30 13.34 9.65
CA LYS A 117 8.48 14.65 10.30
C LYS A 117 8.01 15.84 9.47
N THR A 118 8.08 15.74 8.15
CA THR A 118 7.82 16.86 7.22
C THR A 118 6.54 16.69 6.42
N HIS A 119 6.09 15.45 6.23
CA HIS A 119 4.96 15.07 5.40
C HIS A 119 3.94 14.21 6.15
N GLY A 120 4.08 13.97 7.47
CA GLY A 120 3.21 13.05 8.22
C GLY A 120 1.72 13.31 8.03
N ASP A 121 1.31 14.58 8.01
CA ASP A 121 -0.07 15.00 7.71
C ASP A 121 -0.61 14.54 6.35
N ARG A 122 0.31 14.27 5.40
CA ARG A 122 0.05 13.89 4.00
C ARG A 122 0.20 12.39 3.75
N LEU A 123 0.44 11.60 4.80
CA LEU A 123 0.55 10.15 4.72
C LEU A 123 -0.66 9.49 5.37
N VAL A 124 -1.25 8.51 4.69
CA VAL A 124 -2.28 7.64 5.25
C VAL A 124 -1.95 6.18 4.98
N PHE A 125 -2.20 5.33 5.95
CA PHE A 125 -2.18 3.88 5.79
C PHE A 125 -3.61 3.37 5.75
N VAL A 126 -3.96 2.59 4.74
CA VAL A 126 -5.31 2.08 4.54
C VAL A 126 -5.23 0.57 4.34
N HIS A 127 -5.88 -0.20 5.19
CA HIS A 127 -5.84 -1.66 5.11
C HIS A 127 -7.23 -2.27 5.14
N GLU A 128 -7.39 -3.46 4.57
CA GLU A 128 -8.63 -4.21 4.66
C GLU A 128 -8.96 -4.52 6.14
N ASP A 129 -10.23 -4.48 6.55
CA ASP A 129 -10.61 -4.49 7.97
C ASP A 129 -10.17 -5.77 8.72
N ASP A 130 -10.06 -6.90 8.01
CA ASP A 130 -9.56 -8.16 8.55
C ASP A 130 -8.01 -8.22 8.64
N VAL A 131 -7.31 -7.22 8.11
CA VAL A 131 -5.86 -7.11 8.16
C VAL A 131 -5.41 -6.53 9.49
N THR A 132 -4.90 -7.39 10.35
CA THR A 132 -4.21 -6.97 11.59
C THR A 132 -2.70 -7.19 11.50
N SER A 133 -1.91 -6.13 11.63
CA SER A 133 -0.45 -6.20 11.60
C SER A 133 0.20 -5.48 12.77
N ALA A 134 1.18 -6.14 13.40
CA ALA A 134 2.02 -5.52 14.43
C ALA A 134 2.77 -4.30 13.88
N MET A 135 3.16 -4.32 12.60
CA MET A 135 3.80 -3.19 11.92
C MET A 135 2.89 -1.98 11.83
N ILE A 136 1.62 -2.16 11.46
CA ILE A 136 0.63 -1.08 11.37
C ILE A 136 0.45 -0.43 12.74
N ARG A 137 0.34 -1.24 13.80
CA ARG A 137 0.24 -0.74 15.18
C ARG A 137 1.51 0.00 15.62
N SER A 138 2.68 -0.55 15.34
CA SER A 138 3.96 0.09 15.65
C SER A 138 4.14 1.39 14.88
N ALA A 139 3.68 1.46 13.63
CA ALA A 139 3.78 2.66 12.82
C ALA A 139 2.91 3.80 13.36
N LYS A 140 1.69 3.49 13.81
CA LYS A 140 0.82 4.44 14.53
C LYS A 140 1.54 5.09 15.70
N VAL A 141 2.18 4.26 16.55
CA VAL A 141 2.81 4.73 17.78
C VAL A 141 4.11 5.49 17.50
N ARG A 142 4.92 5.03 16.54
CA ARG A 142 6.24 5.58 16.26
C ARG A 142 6.20 6.89 15.47
N TRP A 143 5.24 7.04 14.56
CA TRP A 143 5.19 8.17 13.62
C TRP A 143 3.89 8.98 13.65
N ASP A 144 2.97 8.67 14.57
CA ASP A 144 1.62 9.26 14.61
C ASP A 144 0.87 9.15 13.27
N LEU A 145 1.07 8.01 12.60
CA LEU A 145 0.55 7.79 11.25
C LEU A 145 -0.98 7.60 11.29
N ARG A 146 -1.66 8.32 10.40
CA ARG A 146 -3.10 8.11 10.15
C ARG A 146 -3.33 6.72 9.56
N ILE A 147 -4.19 5.94 10.21
CA ILE A 147 -4.56 4.59 9.77
C ILE A 147 -6.08 4.54 9.62
N GLU A 148 -6.54 4.09 8.46
CA GLU A 148 -7.94 3.87 8.12
C GLU A 148 -8.14 2.41 7.70
N THR A 149 -9.36 1.91 7.82
CA THR A 149 -9.74 0.57 7.34
C THR A 149 -10.80 0.67 6.24
N TYR A 150 -10.95 -0.41 5.46
CA TYR A 150 -12.01 -0.55 4.48
C TYR A 150 -12.46 -2.00 4.39
N GLU A 151 -13.74 -2.23 4.07
CA GLU A 151 -14.28 -3.56 3.76
C GLU A 151 -14.55 -3.72 2.27
N THR A 152 -14.75 -2.62 1.56
CA THR A 152 -15.10 -2.63 0.13
C THR A 152 -14.25 -1.68 -0.70
N GLU A 153 -14.11 -1.97 -2.00
CA GLU A 153 -13.42 -1.09 -2.96
C GLU A 153 -14.01 0.34 -2.95
N ARG A 154 -15.33 0.47 -2.84
CA ARG A 154 -16.00 1.78 -2.75
C ARG A 154 -15.62 2.55 -1.49
N GLU A 155 -15.54 1.89 -0.35
CA GLU A 155 -15.11 2.52 0.90
C GLU A 155 -13.66 2.96 0.84
N LEU A 156 -12.80 2.16 0.20
CA LEU A 156 -11.41 2.54 -0.04
C LEU A 156 -11.33 3.80 -0.91
N VAL A 157 -12.08 3.86 -2.01
CA VAL A 157 -12.15 5.06 -2.87
C VAL A 157 -12.65 6.27 -2.08
N ASP A 158 -13.74 6.14 -1.35
CA ASP A 158 -14.30 7.24 -0.54
C ASP A 158 -13.32 7.72 0.53
N THR A 159 -12.59 6.81 1.16
CA THR A 159 -11.56 7.12 2.15
C THR A 159 -10.42 7.91 1.53
N LEU A 160 -9.90 7.47 0.38
CA LEU A 160 -8.84 8.15 -0.34
C LEU A 160 -9.28 9.53 -0.85
N ARG A 161 -10.50 9.64 -1.36
CA ARG A 161 -11.09 10.93 -1.80
C ARG A 161 -11.18 11.92 -0.64
N ARG A 162 -11.70 11.47 0.51
CA ARG A 162 -11.81 12.32 1.70
C ARG A 162 -10.45 12.76 2.20
N PHE A 163 -9.49 11.86 2.25
CA PHE A 163 -8.14 12.15 2.68
C PHE A 163 -7.48 13.22 1.78
N ALA A 164 -7.44 12.99 0.47
CA ALA A 164 -6.86 13.97 -0.45
C ALA A 164 -7.63 15.30 -0.46
N GLY A 165 -8.96 15.26 -0.36
CA GLY A 165 -9.78 16.47 -0.22
C GLY A 165 -9.50 17.27 1.06
N GLU A 166 -9.22 16.59 2.18
CA GLU A 166 -8.81 17.23 3.43
C GLU A 166 -7.46 17.96 3.27
N ILE A 167 -6.47 17.30 2.65
CA ILE A 167 -5.17 17.92 2.36
C ILE A 167 -5.33 19.17 1.50
N MET A 168 -6.04 19.06 0.38
CA MET A 168 -6.29 20.18 -0.53
C MET A 168 -6.97 21.35 0.19
N GLN A 169 -7.91 21.05 1.08
CA GLN A 169 -8.61 22.07 1.86
C GLN A 169 -7.71 22.72 2.92
N ARG A 170 -6.86 21.95 3.60
CA ARG A 170 -5.87 22.47 4.55
C ARG A 170 -4.86 23.38 3.84
N GLU A 171 -4.35 22.97 2.69
CA GLU A 171 -3.48 23.79 1.83
C GLU A 171 -4.17 25.09 1.41
N ARG A 172 -5.42 25.01 0.93
CA ARG A 172 -6.17 26.19 0.50
C ARG A 172 -6.42 27.20 1.64
N ARG A 173 -6.56 26.72 2.87
CA ARG A 173 -6.77 27.56 4.05
C ARG A 173 -5.47 28.07 4.69
N GLY A 174 -4.31 27.64 4.20
CA GLY A 174 -3.00 27.97 4.80
C GLY A 174 -2.69 27.20 6.08
N ASN A 175 -3.41 26.10 6.35
CA ASN A 175 -3.18 25.21 7.49
C ASN A 175 -2.15 24.11 7.17
N LEU A 176 -1.65 24.07 5.94
CA LEU A 176 -0.60 23.17 5.45
C LEU A 176 0.11 23.87 4.29
N ASP A 177 1.44 23.81 4.26
CA ASP A 177 2.24 24.44 3.20
C ASP A 177 2.01 23.75 1.86
N ARG A 178 1.85 24.49 0.76
CA ARG A 178 1.76 23.91 -0.58
C ARG A 178 3.15 23.50 -1.08
N PHE A 179 3.25 22.32 -1.67
CA PHE A 179 4.39 21.97 -2.51
C PHE A 179 4.16 22.60 -3.89
N GLY A 180 5.18 23.30 -4.39
CA GLY A 180 5.13 24.11 -5.61
C GLY A 180 5.11 23.27 -6.88
#